data_AF-S8BFD9-F1
#
_entry.id   AF-S8BFD9-F1
#
_cell.length_a   1.000
_cell.length_b   1.000
_cell.length_c   1.000
_cell.angle_alpha   90.00
_cell.angle_beta   90.00
_cell.angle_gamma   90.00
#
_symmetry.space_group_name_H-M   'P 1'
#
loop_
_entity.id
_entity.type
_entity.pdbx_description
1 polymer ?
#
loop_
_entity_poly.entity_id
_entity_poly.type
_entity_poly.pdbx_seq_one_letter_code
_entity_poly.pdbx_strand_id
1 'polypeptide(L)'
;MNTAVTATDMLNIAKALARARRQNETNALVHYYGVSYGTVLGQTFATMYPKNVGKFVLDGVVDMDGWQSRTETGIVRNADRSFFEFFKRCSKAGPKACAFATGSCYQDTIDRFNRMTSRFNATKYEAEQSEIAQAVGTLVASLHGTLLNAMYSAILEWKGLAILLDALDKATTAPIERWNATEISEILALPLQEPLQPIRPPAPLQLRTYSFYQCACGDAPSIYNATITPSQQELYLETSTIGGQARFGDRIICSRYQIRPKWEWHERIGGATKTPILFIGNTLDPVTPWDDAVKASFNFKGSQTILVELMAHATLTQENSCAFRKINAYFQSGKMPGDDYRCPEERKPFT
;
A
#
# COMPACT_ATOMS: atom_id res chain seq x y z
N MET A 1 17.44 9.51 7.90
CA MET A 1 17.83 8.88 6.62
C MET A 1 16.89 9.42 5.55
N ASN A 2 17.14 9.17 4.27
CA ASN A 2 16.19 9.43 3.19
C ASN A 2 16.52 8.56 1.98
N THR A 3 15.61 8.56 1.03
CA THR A 3 15.68 7.80 -0.21
C THR A 3 16.89 8.18 -1.06
N ALA A 4 17.26 9.46 -1.11
CA ALA A 4 18.36 9.93 -1.94
C ALA A 4 19.72 9.40 -1.46
N VAL A 5 19.94 9.33 -0.15
CA VAL A 5 21.10 8.66 0.43
C VAL A 5 21.08 7.16 0.10
N THR A 6 19.93 6.49 0.27
CA THR A 6 19.79 5.07 -0.08
C THR A 6 20.04 4.81 -1.57
N ALA A 7 19.64 5.72 -2.47
CA ALA A 7 19.96 5.62 -3.90
C ALA A 7 21.47 5.74 -4.16
N THR A 8 22.17 6.59 -3.40
CA THR A 8 23.64 6.68 -3.45
C THR A 8 24.28 5.37 -2.99
N ASP A 9 23.73 4.75 -1.94
CA ASP A 9 24.19 3.45 -1.45
C ASP A 9 24.00 2.36 -2.50
N MET A 10 22.87 2.33 -3.23
CA MET A 10 22.66 1.41 -4.34
C MET A 10 23.75 1.53 -5.41
N LEU A 11 24.15 2.77 -5.76
CA LEU A 11 25.22 2.99 -6.72
C LEU A 11 26.57 2.48 -6.19
N ASN A 12 26.86 2.74 -4.91
CA ASN A 12 28.10 2.30 -4.28
C ASN A 12 28.19 0.77 -4.18
N ILE A 13 27.07 0.09 -3.88
CA ILE A 13 26.98 -1.37 -3.90
C ILE A 13 27.28 -1.90 -5.31
N ALA A 14 26.69 -1.31 -6.36
CA ALA A 14 26.95 -1.73 -7.73
C ALA A 14 28.41 -1.54 -8.15
N LYS A 15 29.03 -0.42 -7.76
CA LYS A 15 30.46 -0.17 -7.99
C LYS A 15 31.34 -1.18 -7.25
N ALA A 16 31.02 -1.48 -5.99
CA ALA A 16 31.74 -2.50 -5.21
C ALA A 16 31.64 -3.89 -5.84
N LEU A 17 30.46 -4.28 -6.34
CA LEU A 17 30.25 -5.53 -7.06
C LEU A 17 31.03 -5.56 -8.39
N ALA A 18 31.06 -4.46 -9.13
CA ALA A 18 31.86 -4.34 -10.35
C ALA A 18 33.35 -4.49 -10.05
N ARG A 19 33.85 -3.83 -9.00
CA ARG A 19 35.24 -3.95 -8.51
C ARG A 19 35.58 -5.39 -8.16
N ALA A 20 34.71 -6.07 -7.40
CA ALA A 20 34.90 -7.48 -7.02
C ALA A 20 34.97 -8.41 -8.25
N ARG A 21 34.29 -8.05 -9.34
CA ARG A 21 34.32 -8.76 -10.63
C ARG A 21 35.43 -8.30 -11.58
N ARG A 22 36.31 -7.38 -11.15
CA ARG A 22 37.36 -6.75 -11.99
C ARG A 22 36.79 -6.04 -13.23
N GLN A 23 35.60 -5.46 -13.10
CA GLN A 23 34.91 -4.68 -14.13
C GLN A 23 35.07 -3.17 -13.88
N ASN A 24 34.83 -2.36 -14.91
CA ASN A 24 34.89 -0.90 -14.79
C ASN A 24 33.74 -0.36 -13.92
N GLU A 25 34.08 0.25 -12.79
CA GLU A 25 33.12 0.80 -11.81
C GLU A 25 32.33 1.99 -12.35
N THR A 26 32.91 2.80 -13.23
CA THR A 26 32.25 3.98 -13.79
C THR A 26 31.00 3.60 -14.60
N ASN A 27 31.02 2.40 -15.19
CA ASN A 27 29.94 1.87 -16.02
C ASN A 27 29.03 0.89 -15.26
N ALA A 28 29.18 0.75 -13.94
CA ALA A 28 28.37 -0.18 -13.15
C ALA A 28 26.88 0.13 -13.31
N LEU A 29 26.11 -0.88 -13.71
CA LEU A 29 24.65 -0.78 -13.84
C LEU A 29 23.98 -1.38 -12.61
N VAL A 30 22.92 -0.73 -12.18
CA VAL A 30 21.97 -1.30 -11.22
C VAL A 30 20.85 -1.97 -12.02
N HIS A 31 20.50 -3.19 -11.64
CA HIS A 31 19.27 -3.86 -12.08
C HIS A 31 18.38 -3.97 -10.84
N TYR A 32 17.12 -3.54 -10.94
CA TYR A 32 16.30 -3.28 -9.78
C TYR A 32 14.83 -3.64 -10.03
N TYR A 33 14.23 -4.30 -9.05
CA TYR A 33 12.79 -4.47 -8.94
C TYR A 33 12.34 -3.72 -7.69
N GLY A 34 11.63 -2.62 -7.86
CA GLY A 34 11.09 -1.80 -6.77
C GLY A 34 9.60 -2.03 -6.61
N VAL A 35 9.15 -2.32 -5.39
CA VAL A 35 7.72 -2.44 -5.05
C VAL A 35 7.31 -1.30 -4.14
N SER A 36 6.15 -0.66 -4.36
CA SER A 36 5.59 0.31 -3.42
C SER A 36 6.54 1.49 -3.16
N TYR A 37 6.89 1.78 -1.91
CA TYR A 37 7.96 2.70 -1.54
C TYR A 37 9.30 2.42 -2.26
N GLY A 38 9.59 1.17 -2.61
CA GLY A 38 10.73 0.83 -3.46
C GLY A 38 10.69 1.51 -4.84
N THR A 39 9.53 1.94 -5.33
CA THR A 39 9.39 2.76 -6.53
C THR A 39 9.79 4.22 -6.31
N VAL A 40 9.64 4.76 -5.10
CA VAL A 40 10.21 6.07 -4.71
C VAL A 40 11.72 6.01 -4.85
N LEU A 41 12.33 4.94 -4.32
CA LEU A 41 13.76 4.68 -4.44
C LEU A 41 14.21 4.48 -5.89
N GLY A 42 13.47 3.70 -6.67
CA GLY A 42 13.78 3.46 -8.08
C GLY A 42 13.72 4.72 -8.93
N GLN A 43 12.67 5.54 -8.77
CA GLN A 43 12.52 6.82 -9.46
C GLN A 43 13.62 7.81 -9.05
N THR A 44 13.91 7.92 -7.75
CA THR A 44 14.98 8.79 -7.22
C THR A 44 16.34 8.39 -7.78
N PHE A 45 16.69 7.09 -7.75
CA PHE A 45 17.93 6.59 -8.34
C PHE A 45 18.02 6.90 -9.83
N ALA A 46 16.94 6.68 -10.57
CA ALA A 46 16.91 6.88 -12.00
C ALA A 46 17.13 8.35 -12.41
N THR A 47 16.64 9.29 -11.61
CA THR A 47 16.86 10.73 -11.83
C THR A 47 18.27 11.17 -11.42
N MET A 48 18.78 10.70 -10.27
CA MET A 48 20.11 11.08 -9.78
C MET A 48 21.26 10.45 -10.59
N TYR A 49 21.08 9.20 -11.02
CA TYR A 49 22.13 8.40 -11.67
C TYR A 49 21.65 7.77 -12.99
N PRO A 50 21.16 8.58 -13.96
CA PRO A 50 20.51 8.06 -15.16
C PRO A 50 21.42 7.17 -16.01
N LYS A 51 22.74 7.40 -15.97
CA LYS A 51 23.74 6.60 -16.70
C LYS A 51 24.00 5.22 -16.10
N ASN A 52 23.56 4.99 -14.86
CA ASN A 52 23.77 3.75 -14.11
C ASN A 52 22.49 2.91 -14.00
N VAL A 53 21.40 3.33 -14.66
CA VAL A 53 20.17 2.56 -14.78
C VAL A 53 20.38 1.43 -15.79
N GLY A 54 20.40 0.19 -15.29
CA GLY A 54 20.20 -1.03 -16.07
C GLY A 54 18.70 -1.37 -16.12
N LYS A 55 18.34 -2.64 -15.94
CA LYS A 55 16.93 -3.06 -16.00
C LYS A 55 16.19 -2.68 -14.72
N PHE A 56 15.30 -1.69 -14.81
CA PHE A 56 14.44 -1.26 -13.71
C PHE A 56 12.98 -1.66 -13.99
N VAL A 57 12.38 -2.36 -13.04
CA VAL A 57 10.93 -2.64 -12.95
C VAL A 57 10.41 -1.98 -11.69
N LEU A 58 9.39 -1.13 -11.81
CA LEU A 58 8.77 -0.42 -10.70
C LEU A 58 7.28 -0.79 -10.63
N ASP A 59 6.86 -1.46 -9.55
CA ASP A 59 5.56 -2.13 -9.41
C ASP A 59 4.80 -1.63 -8.18
N GLY A 60 3.55 -1.19 -8.36
CA GLY A 60 2.84 -0.42 -7.35
C GLY A 60 3.52 0.94 -7.16
N VAL A 61 3.32 1.82 -8.15
CA VAL A 61 4.13 3.03 -8.32
C VAL A 61 3.58 4.18 -7.49
N VAL A 62 4.44 4.79 -6.67
CA VAL A 62 4.11 5.97 -5.89
C VAL A 62 4.21 7.23 -6.76
N ASP A 63 3.19 8.10 -6.69
CA ASP A 63 3.25 9.44 -7.28
C ASP A 63 4.29 10.31 -6.57
N MET A 64 5.38 10.60 -7.27
CA MET A 64 6.47 11.38 -6.72
C MET A 64 6.15 12.85 -6.51
N ASP A 65 5.20 13.43 -7.25
CA ASP A 65 4.84 14.84 -7.03
C ASP A 65 4.13 14.99 -5.68
N GLY A 66 3.18 14.10 -5.40
CA GLY A 66 2.54 14.00 -4.10
C GLY A 66 3.57 13.71 -3.01
N TRP A 67 4.43 12.70 -3.23
CA TRP A 67 5.43 12.24 -2.26
C TRP A 67 6.39 13.34 -1.83
N GLN A 68 7.01 14.02 -2.79
CA GLN A 68 8.00 15.08 -2.52
C GLN A 68 7.34 16.34 -1.94
N SER A 69 6.03 16.57 -2.17
CA SER A 69 5.32 17.75 -1.67
C SER A 69 4.54 17.53 -0.37
N ARG A 70 4.44 16.29 0.14
CA ARG A 70 3.59 15.88 1.27
C ARG A 70 2.09 16.17 1.07
N THR A 71 1.60 15.94 -0.15
CA THR A 71 0.20 16.18 -0.53
C THR A 71 -0.56 14.91 -0.93
N GLU A 72 -0.06 13.74 -0.52
CA GLU A 72 -0.50 12.37 -0.87
C GLU A 72 -1.85 11.98 -0.26
N THR A 73 -2.81 12.89 -0.20
CA THR A 73 -4.19 12.60 0.20
C THR A 73 -4.80 11.55 -0.75
N GLY A 74 -4.61 11.74 -2.06
CA GLY A 74 -5.15 10.88 -3.11
C GLY A 74 -4.52 9.48 -3.24
N ILE A 75 -3.54 9.12 -2.42
CA ILE A 75 -2.88 7.81 -2.50
C ILE A 75 -3.86 6.65 -2.20
N VAL A 76 -4.90 6.89 -1.40
CA VAL A 76 -5.93 5.90 -1.02
C VAL A 76 -7.22 5.99 -1.84
N ARG A 77 -7.24 6.72 -2.96
CA ARG A 77 -8.45 6.97 -3.77
C ARG A 77 -9.16 5.72 -4.30
N ASN A 78 -8.44 4.61 -4.40
CA ASN A 78 -9.00 3.32 -4.83
C ASN A 78 -9.43 2.41 -3.67
N ALA A 79 -9.05 2.71 -2.42
CA ALA A 79 -9.26 1.81 -1.28
C ALA A 79 -10.76 1.50 -1.08
N ASP A 80 -11.61 2.52 -1.09
CA ASP A 80 -13.06 2.37 -0.93
C ASP A 80 -13.68 1.59 -2.09
N ARG A 81 -13.17 1.78 -3.32
CA ARG A 81 -13.64 1.02 -4.49
C ARG A 81 -13.23 -0.45 -4.41
N SER A 82 -12.00 -0.73 -3.99
CA SER A 82 -11.53 -2.10 -3.74
C SER A 82 -12.38 -2.78 -2.67
N PHE A 83 -12.73 -2.07 -1.60
CA PHE A 83 -13.58 -2.59 -0.54
C PHE A 83 -15.04 -2.80 -1.00
N PHE A 84 -15.55 -1.94 -1.89
CA PHE A 84 -16.83 -2.20 -2.52
C PHE A 84 -16.82 -3.50 -3.37
N GLU A 85 -15.73 -3.78 -4.09
CA GLU A 85 -15.61 -5.03 -4.84
C GLU A 85 -15.54 -6.27 -3.93
N PHE A 86 -15.03 -6.15 -2.69
CA PHE A 86 -15.12 -7.23 -1.69
C PHE A 86 -16.57 -7.67 -1.49
N PHE A 87 -17.51 -6.75 -1.27
CA PHE A 87 -18.93 -7.10 -1.07
C PHE A 87 -19.54 -7.80 -2.29
N LYS A 88 -19.24 -7.30 -3.51
CA LYS A 88 -19.72 -7.90 -4.76
C LYS A 88 -19.21 -9.32 -4.94
N ARG A 89 -17.90 -9.53 -4.75
CA ARG A 89 -17.27 -10.84 -4.93
C ARG A 89 -17.67 -11.81 -3.83
N CYS A 90 -17.75 -11.35 -2.58
CA CYS A 90 -18.21 -12.12 -1.43
C CYS A 90 -19.67 -12.60 -1.62
N SER A 91 -20.59 -11.70 -1.99
CA SER A 91 -21.99 -12.06 -2.25
C SER A 91 -22.12 -13.07 -3.39
N LYS A 92 -21.40 -12.86 -4.49
CA LYS A 92 -21.38 -13.81 -5.63
C LYS A 92 -20.82 -15.18 -5.26
N ALA A 93 -19.84 -15.25 -4.37
CA ALA A 93 -19.26 -16.51 -3.90
C ALA A 93 -20.22 -17.28 -2.96
N GLY A 94 -21.11 -16.56 -2.25
CA GLY A 94 -22.10 -17.13 -1.36
C GLY A 94 -21.54 -17.57 0.00
N PRO A 95 -22.42 -17.93 0.96
CA PRO A 95 -22.05 -18.16 2.36
C PRO A 95 -21.10 -19.33 2.60
N LYS A 96 -20.99 -20.26 1.64
CA LYS A 96 -20.04 -21.39 1.72
C LYS A 96 -18.59 -20.96 1.49
N ALA A 97 -18.37 -19.98 0.63
CA ALA A 97 -17.03 -19.52 0.25
C ALA A 97 -16.66 -18.18 0.90
N CYS A 98 -17.64 -17.33 1.21
CA CYS A 98 -17.47 -16.09 1.96
C CYS A 98 -18.36 -16.10 3.22
N ALA A 99 -17.75 -16.22 4.41
CA ALA A 99 -18.48 -16.29 5.68
C ALA A 99 -19.35 -15.06 5.99
N PHE A 100 -19.00 -13.90 5.43
CA PHE A 100 -19.75 -12.67 5.63
C PHE A 100 -20.96 -12.52 4.70
N ALA A 101 -21.02 -13.29 3.60
CA ALA A 101 -22.09 -13.19 2.61
C ALA A 101 -23.45 -13.47 3.23
N THR A 102 -24.44 -12.66 2.90
CA THR A 102 -25.83 -12.82 3.35
C THR A 102 -26.82 -12.39 2.28
N GLY A 103 -28.06 -12.80 2.43
CA GLY A 103 -29.14 -12.45 1.52
C GLY A 103 -28.97 -13.00 0.10
N SER A 104 -29.45 -12.23 -0.87
CA SER A 104 -29.56 -12.61 -2.28
C SER A 104 -28.71 -11.76 -3.22
N CYS A 105 -28.24 -10.59 -2.77
CA CYS A 105 -27.44 -9.67 -3.56
C CYS A 105 -26.34 -9.01 -2.73
N TYR A 106 -25.43 -8.28 -3.39
CA TYR A 106 -24.31 -7.63 -2.70
C TYR A 106 -24.78 -6.51 -1.75
N GLN A 107 -25.96 -5.93 -1.99
CA GLN A 107 -26.54 -4.90 -1.11
C GLN A 107 -26.86 -5.47 0.26
N ASP A 108 -27.32 -6.72 0.36
CA ASP A 108 -27.62 -7.37 1.65
C ASP A 108 -26.35 -7.50 2.52
N THR A 109 -25.21 -7.82 1.89
CA THR A 109 -23.90 -7.88 2.55
C THR A 109 -23.41 -6.50 2.98
N ILE A 110 -23.64 -5.46 2.16
CA ILE A 110 -23.34 -4.07 2.52
C ILE A 110 -24.21 -3.62 3.71
N ASP A 111 -25.51 -3.91 3.68
CA ASP A 111 -26.44 -3.54 4.74
C ASP A 111 -26.09 -4.24 6.05
N ARG A 112 -25.62 -5.50 5.98
CA ARG A 112 -25.05 -6.20 7.14
C ARG A 112 -23.85 -5.45 7.72
N PHE A 113 -22.90 -5.06 6.88
CA PHE A 113 -21.74 -4.27 7.30
C PHE A 113 -22.16 -2.94 7.94
N ASN A 114 -23.07 -2.20 7.30
CA ASN A 114 -23.56 -0.91 7.80
C ASN A 114 -24.30 -1.04 9.13
N ARG A 115 -25.13 -2.08 9.30
CA ARG A 115 -25.77 -2.38 10.59
C ARG A 115 -24.74 -2.69 11.66
N MET A 116 -23.72 -3.48 11.34
CA MET A 116 -22.63 -3.79 12.27
C MET A 116 -21.90 -2.51 12.70
N THR A 117 -21.45 -1.70 11.74
CA THR A 117 -20.64 -0.51 12.01
C THR A 117 -21.43 0.65 12.61
N SER A 118 -22.75 0.73 12.40
CA SER A 118 -23.60 1.73 13.08
C SER A 118 -23.58 1.59 14.62
N ARG A 119 -23.18 0.43 15.14
CA ARG A 119 -22.99 0.20 16.58
C ARG A 119 -21.71 0.85 17.11
N PHE A 120 -20.76 1.20 16.23
CA PHE A 120 -19.43 1.70 16.58
C PHE A 120 -19.37 3.24 16.58
N ASN A 121 -20.38 3.89 17.17
CA ASN A 121 -20.43 5.35 17.24
C ASN A 121 -19.84 5.87 18.57
N ALA A 122 -18.56 6.23 18.56
CA ALA A 122 -17.85 6.75 19.74
C ALA A 122 -18.46 8.07 20.26
N THR A 123 -18.92 8.94 19.37
CA THR A 123 -19.45 10.27 19.70
C THR A 123 -20.69 10.21 20.58
N LYS A 124 -21.46 9.12 20.51
CA LYS A 124 -22.59 8.86 21.41
C LYS A 124 -22.19 8.83 22.89
N TYR A 125 -20.94 8.49 23.20
CA TYR A 125 -20.46 8.23 24.56
C TYR A 125 -19.49 9.32 25.09
N GLU A 126 -19.11 10.29 24.26
CA GLU A 126 -18.08 11.30 24.60
C GLU A 126 -18.44 12.18 25.80
N ALA A 127 -19.73 12.50 25.99
CA ALA A 127 -20.17 13.40 27.05
C ALA A 127 -20.31 12.73 28.43
N GLU A 128 -20.61 11.43 28.48
CA GLU A 128 -21.05 10.75 29.71
C GLU A 128 -20.19 9.52 30.08
N GLN A 129 -19.48 8.91 29.12
CA GLN A 129 -18.79 7.64 29.29
C GLN A 129 -17.48 7.60 28.48
N SER A 130 -16.50 8.40 28.90
CA SER A 130 -15.24 8.62 28.16
C SER A 130 -14.44 7.33 27.89
N GLU A 131 -14.44 6.36 28.82
CA GLU A 131 -13.78 5.06 28.63
C GLU A 131 -14.41 4.25 27.48
N ILE A 132 -15.74 4.26 27.40
CA ILE A 132 -16.48 3.57 26.31
C ILE A 132 -16.23 4.29 24.99
N ALA A 133 -16.23 5.61 24.97
CA ALA A 133 -15.89 6.39 23.77
C ALA A 133 -14.48 6.03 23.25
N GLN A 134 -13.49 5.92 24.14
CA GLN A 134 -12.12 5.52 23.79
C GLN A 134 -12.04 4.08 23.25
N ALA A 135 -12.75 3.13 23.89
CA ALA A 135 -12.78 1.75 23.45
C ALA A 135 -13.40 1.60 22.05
N VAL A 136 -14.54 2.27 21.79
CA VAL A 136 -15.19 2.29 20.48
C VAL A 136 -14.31 2.96 19.43
N GLY A 137 -13.67 4.09 19.77
CA GLY A 137 -12.73 4.75 18.86
C GLY A 137 -11.55 3.85 18.47
N THR A 138 -11.02 3.09 19.42
CA THR A 138 -9.93 2.13 19.18
C THR A 138 -10.37 0.97 18.28
N LEU A 139 -11.59 0.46 18.49
CA LEU A 139 -12.22 -0.54 17.63
C LEU A 139 -12.35 -0.04 16.19
N VAL A 140 -12.90 1.16 15.98
CA VAL A 140 -13.08 1.74 14.63
C VAL A 140 -11.73 1.93 13.96
N ALA A 141 -10.74 2.50 14.66
CA ALA A 141 -9.40 2.69 14.13
C ALA A 141 -8.75 1.36 13.69
N SER A 142 -8.88 0.33 14.53
CA SER A 142 -8.34 -1.00 14.26
C SER A 142 -9.06 -1.67 13.10
N LEU A 143 -10.39 -1.56 13.03
CA LEU A 143 -11.18 -2.07 11.92
C LEU A 143 -10.78 -1.40 10.60
N HIS A 144 -10.66 -0.07 10.54
CA HIS A 144 -10.20 0.63 9.33
C HIS A 144 -8.80 0.16 8.89
N GLY A 145 -7.87 0.00 9.82
CA GLY A 145 -6.54 -0.55 9.53
C GLY A 145 -6.61 -1.96 8.95
N THR A 146 -7.43 -2.83 9.53
CA THR A 146 -7.66 -4.20 9.04
C THR A 146 -8.32 -4.22 7.67
N LEU A 147 -9.31 -3.36 7.43
CA LEU A 147 -9.98 -3.23 6.13
C LEU A 147 -9.01 -2.77 5.05
N LEU A 148 -8.19 -1.75 5.32
CA LEU A 148 -7.18 -1.28 4.38
C LEU A 148 -6.14 -2.37 4.10
N ASN A 149 -5.63 -3.04 5.13
CA ASN A 149 -4.68 -4.15 4.98
C ASN A 149 -5.26 -5.24 4.08
N ALA A 150 -6.49 -5.67 4.32
CA ALA A 150 -7.16 -6.68 3.50
C ALA A 150 -7.24 -6.34 2.00
N MET A 151 -7.18 -5.05 1.64
CA MET A 151 -7.18 -4.62 0.24
C MET A 151 -5.82 -4.79 -0.44
N TYR A 152 -4.74 -5.05 0.30
CA TYR A 152 -3.40 -5.32 -0.26
C TYR A 152 -3.38 -6.63 -1.06
N SER A 153 -4.23 -7.60 -0.73
CA SER A 153 -4.38 -8.82 -1.54
C SER A 153 -5.76 -9.44 -1.47
N ALA A 154 -6.58 -9.22 -2.51
CA ALA A 154 -7.88 -9.88 -2.63
C ALA A 154 -7.81 -11.42 -2.55
N ILE A 155 -6.80 -12.04 -3.15
CA ILE A 155 -6.69 -13.50 -3.24
C ILE A 155 -6.33 -14.12 -1.91
N LEU A 156 -5.41 -13.49 -1.17
CA LEU A 156 -4.86 -14.07 0.05
C LEU A 156 -5.66 -13.69 1.29
N GLU A 157 -6.32 -12.51 1.30
CA GLU A 157 -6.81 -11.91 2.56
C GLU A 157 -8.33 -11.82 2.65
N TRP A 158 -9.07 -11.79 1.53
CA TRP A 158 -10.51 -11.56 1.59
C TRP A 158 -11.29 -12.69 2.25
N LYS A 159 -10.81 -13.94 2.18
CA LYS A 159 -11.41 -15.06 2.92
C LYS A 159 -11.28 -14.86 4.43
N GLY A 160 -10.09 -14.50 4.91
CA GLY A 160 -9.85 -14.18 6.32
C GLY A 160 -10.63 -12.95 6.77
N LEU A 161 -10.69 -11.91 5.95
CA LEU A 161 -11.52 -10.73 6.21
C LEU A 161 -12.99 -11.10 6.38
N ALA A 162 -13.54 -11.97 5.52
CA ALA A 162 -14.93 -12.40 5.63
C ALA A 162 -15.22 -13.14 6.94
N ILE A 163 -14.28 -13.97 7.42
CA ILE A 163 -14.39 -14.67 8.70
C ILE A 163 -14.34 -13.67 9.87
N LEU A 164 -13.38 -12.74 9.82
CA LEU A 164 -13.21 -11.69 10.82
C LEU A 164 -14.45 -10.82 10.94
N LEU A 165 -15.01 -10.35 9.82
CA LEU A 165 -16.23 -9.52 9.81
C LEU A 165 -17.44 -10.29 10.34
N ASP A 166 -17.56 -11.59 10.04
CA ASP A 166 -18.63 -12.43 10.58
C ASP A 166 -18.52 -12.61 12.10
N ALA A 167 -17.30 -12.88 12.60
CA ALA A 167 -17.03 -12.98 14.03
C ALA A 167 -17.27 -11.65 14.75
N LEU A 168 -16.80 -10.54 14.20
CA LEU A 168 -16.98 -9.21 14.76
C LEU A 168 -18.46 -8.81 14.82
N ASP A 169 -19.22 -9.10 13.76
CA ASP A 169 -20.66 -8.85 13.74
C ASP A 169 -21.37 -9.60 14.86
N LYS A 170 -21.05 -10.89 15.06
CA LYS A 170 -21.62 -11.71 16.14
C LYS A 170 -21.23 -11.19 17.53
N ALA A 171 -19.94 -10.90 17.76
CA ALA A 171 -19.43 -10.41 19.04
C ALA A 171 -20.03 -9.06 19.46
N THR A 172 -20.54 -8.29 18.50
CA THR A 172 -21.06 -6.93 18.73
C THR A 172 -22.59 -6.83 18.63
N THR A 173 -23.32 -7.96 18.59
CA THR A 173 -24.80 -7.95 18.52
C THR A 173 -25.51 -7.50 19.79
N ALA A 174 -24.92 -7.75 20.96
CA ALA A 174 -25.48 -7.33 22.24
C ALA A 174 -25.32 -5.81 22.46
N PRO A 175 -26.03 -5.20 23.43
CA PRO A 175 -25.71 -3.85 23.91
C PRO A 175 -24.24 -3.72 24.32
N ILE A 176 -23.68 -2.52 24.18
CA ILE A 176 -22.23 -2.26 24.33
C ILE A 176 -21.69 -2.66 25.71
N GLU A 177 -22.53 -2.59 26.75
CA GLU A 177 -22.19 -2.93 28.13
C GLU A 177 -21.89 -4.42 28.31
N ARG A 178 -22.25 -5.25 27.32
CA ARG A 178 -21.99 -6.70 27.29
C ARG A 178 -20.90 -7.10 26.31
N TRP A 179 -20.28 -6.15 25.62
CA TRP A 179 -19.19 -6.47 24.70
C TRP A 179 -17.96 -6.94 25.47
N ASN A 180 -17.32 -8.00 24.96
CA ASN A 180 -16.06 -8.48 25.49
C ASN A 180 -14.91 -7.83 24.71
N ALA A 181 -14.27 -6.83 25.34
CA ALA A 181 -13.18 -6.09 24.71
C ALA A 181 -11.98 -6.97 24.32
N THR A 182 -11.67 -8.01 25.13
CA THR A 182 -10.60 -8.96 24.84
C THR A 182 -10.93 -9.77 23.60
N GLU A 183 -12.14 -10.33 23.52
CA GLU A 183 -12.61 -11.09 22.35
C GLU A 183 -12.57 -10.24 21.08
N ILE A 184 -13.06 -9.00 21.14
CA ILE A 184 -13.05 -8.08 19.99
C ILE A 184 -11.61 -7.78 19.53
N SER A 185 -10.71 -7.53 20.48
CA SER A 185 -9.29 -7.30 20.18
C SER A 185 -8.64 -8.53 19.53
N GLU A 186 -8.93 -9.73 20.04
CA GLU A 186 -8.46 -11.00 19.47
C GLU A 186 -9.00 -11.23 18.05
N ILE A 187 -10.28 -10.95 17.79
CA ILE A 187 -10.89 -11.03 16.46
C ILE A 187 -10.15 -10.11 15.48
N LEU A 188 -9.89 -8.86 15.86
CA LEU A 188 -9.21 -7.89 14.99
C LEU A 188 -7.72 -8.22 14.78
N ALA A 189 -7.12 -8.96 15.70
CA ALA A 189 -5.74 -9.45 15.60
C ALA A 189 -5.62 -10.76 14.81
N LEU A 190 -6.73 -11.38 14.38
CA LEU A 190 -6.68 -12.60 13.58
C LEU A 190 -5.91 -12.37 12.27
N PRO A 191 -4.98 -13.28 11.90
CA PRO A 191 -4.29 -13.18 10.64
C PRO A 191 -5.29 -13.33 9.48
N LEU A 192 -5.21 -12.42 8.50
CA LEU A 192 -6.08 -12.45 7.32
C LEU A 192 -5.72 -13.58 6.33
N GLN A 193 -4.47 -14.02 6.36
CA GLN A 193 -3.95 -15.08 5.51
C GLN A 193 -3.85 -16.38 6.31
N GLU A 194 -4.19 -17.51 5.69
CA GLU A 194 -3.81 -18.81 6.25
C GLU A 194 -2.27 -18.94 6.23
N PRO A 195 -1.62 -19.38 7.32
CA PRO A 195 -0.16 -19.42 7.39
C PRO A 195 0.40 -20.36 6.32
N LEU A 196 1.05 -19.79 5.32
CA LEU A 196 1.66 -20.55 4.22
C LEU A 196 2.90 -21.35 4.68
N GLN A 197 3.52 -21.01 5.81
CA GLN A 197 4.67 -21.68 6.44
C GLN A 197 4.74 -21.37 7.95
N PRO A 198 5.48 -22.16 8.77
CA PRO A 198 5.68 -21.86 10.18
C PRO A 198 6.26 -20.45 10.35
N ILE A 199 5.68 -19.70 11.29
CA ILE A 199 6.07 -18.34 11.64
C ILE A 199 7.57 -18.36 11.98
N ARG A 200 8.43 -17.85 11.08
CA ARG A 200 9.79 -17.51 11.50
C ARG A 200 9.66 -16.42 12.54
N PRO A 201 10.33 -16.54 13.71
CA PRO A 201 10.34 -15.43 14.65
C PRO A 201 10.83 -14.18 13.90
N PRO A 202 10.13 -13.03 14.05
CA PRO A 202 10.61 -11.79 13.46
C PRO A 202 12.05 -11.61 13.91
N ALA A 203 12.95 -11.30 12.96
CA ALA A 203 14.33 -10.97 13.31
C ALA A 203 14.31 -9.93 14.46
N PRO A 204 15.13 -10.08 15.51
CA PRO A 204 15.02 -9.32 16.77
C PRO A 204 15.17 -7.80 16.65
N LEU A 205 15.32 -7.27 15.43
CA LEU A 205 15.45 -5.84 15.09
C LEU A 205 14.35 -5.38 14.10
N GLN A 206 13.11 -5.85 14.22
CA GLN A 206 12.00 -5.31 13.41
C GLN A 206 11.56 -3.91 13.89
N LEU A 207 12.45 -2.92 13.76
CA LEU A 207 12.16 -1.49 13.80
C LEU A 207 11.49 -1.01 12.50
N ARG A 208 10.65 -1.85 11.84
CA ARG A 208 10.08 -1.54 10.52
C ARG A 208 9.33 -0.20 10.52
N THR A 209 8.52 0.04 11.55
CA THR A 209 7.77 1.29 11.70
C THR A 209 8.72 2.49 11.85
N TYR A 210 9.74 2.38 12.71
CA TYR A 210 10.71 3.47 12.91
C TYR A 210 11.54 3.77 11.67
N SER A 211 11.99 2.73 10.95
CA SER A 211 12.79 2.87 9.73
C SER A 211 11.98 3.44 8.55
N PHE A 212 10.70 3.07 8.43
CA PHE A 212 9.81 3.64 7.41
C PHE A 212 9.67 5.16 7.59
N TYR A 213 9.26 5.63 8.78
CA TYR A 213 9.06 7.07 9.01
C TYR A 213 10.38 7.85 9.06
N GLN A 214 11.50 7.22 9.41
CA GLN A 214 12.83 7.81 9.26
C GLN A 214 13.13 8.24 7.81
N CYS A 215 12.66 7.48 6.83
CA CYS A 215 12.84 7.81 5.42
C CYS A 215 11.68 8.65 4.88
N ALA A 216 10.43 8.24 5.06
CA ALA A 216 9.25 8.95 4.55
C ALA A 216 9.15 10.38 5.10
N CYS A 217 9.46 10.59 6.39
CA CYS A 217 9.53 11.95 6.93
C CYS A 217 10.78 12.69 6.47
N GLY A 218 11.85 12.02 6.03
CA GLY A 218 13.07 12.65 5.48
C GLY A 218 13.05 12.96 3.99
N ASP A 219 12.14 12.36 3.22
CA ASP A 219 12.08 12.44 1.76
C ASP A 219 11.44 13.71 1.19
N ALA A 220 10.71 14.44 2.03
CA ALA A 220 9.99 15.64 1.64
C ALA A 220 10.20 16.74 2.70
N PRO A 221 9.89 18.01 2.38
CA PRO A 221 10.08 19.14 3.29
C PRO A 221 9.54 18.88 4.69
N SER A 222 10.27 19.35 5.70
CA SER A 222 9.88 19.13 7.09
C SER A 222 8.54 19.81 7.40
N ILE A 223 7.67 19.09 8.10
CA ILE A 223 6.45 19.63 8.70
C ILE A 223 6.53 19.56 10.23
N TYR A 224 7.74 19.48 10.79
CA TYR A 224 7.94 19.46 12.23
C TYR A 224 7.29 20.69 12.90
N ASN A 225 6.50 20.45 13.95
CA ASN A 225 5.69 21.47 14.63
C ASN A 225 4.65 22.19 13.74
N ALA A 226 4.34 21.67 12.55
CA ALA A 226 3.21 22.16 11.77
C ALA A 226 1.90 21.96 12.56
N THR A 227 1.10 23.01 12.62
CA THR A 227 -0.25 22.91 13.19
C THR A 227 -1.14 22.15 12.22
N ILE A 228 -1.75 21.07 12.70
CA ILE A 228 -2.75 20.31 11.95
C ILE A 228 -4.10 20.99 12.20
N THR A 229 -4.70 21.54 11.14
CA THR A 229 -6.00 22.21 11.22
C THR A 229 -7.14 21.20 11.14
N PRO A 230 -8.33 21.52 11.68
CA PRO A 230 -9.53 20.69 11.49
C PRO A 230 -9.84 20.42 10.02
N SER A 231 -9.68 21.43 9.15
CA SER A 231 -9.88 21.28 7.70
C SER A 231 -8.89 20.33 7.04
N GLN A 232 -7.64 20.27 7.53
CA GLN A 232 -6.67 19.27 7.05
C GLN A 232 -7.07 17.88 7.50
N GLN A 233 -7.49 17.73 8.75
CA GLN A 233 -7.98 16.44 9.24
C GLN A 233 -9.16 15.94 8.41
N GLU A 234 -10.16 16.79 8.17
CA GLU A 234 -11.33 16.50 7.34
C GLU A 234 -10.92 16.07 5.93
N LEU A 235 -10.03 16.83 5.27
CA LEU A 235 -9.52 16.49 3.94
C LEU A 235 -8.97 15.05 3.85
N TYR A 236 -8.16 14.62 4.83
CA TYR A 236 -7.62 13.25 4.81
C TYR A 236 -8.69 12.20 5.09
N LEU A 237 -9.57 12.44 6.07
CA LEU A 237 -10.61 11.50 6.46
C LEU A 237 -11.68 11.32 5.36
N GLU A 238 -11.99 12.37 4.61
CA GLU A 238 -12.96 12.32 3.51
C GLU A 238 -12.40 11.69 2.23
N THR A 239 -11.06 11.60 2.09
CA THR A 239 -10.48 11.03 0.87
C THR A 239 -10.76 9.53 0.73
N SER A 240 -10.90 8.81 1.83
CA SER A 240 -11.29 7.40 1.85
C SER A 240 -11.81 7.02 3.22
N THR A 241 -12.94 6.32 3.21
CA THR A 241 -13.60 5.76 4.40
C THR A 241 -12.68 4.84 5.18
N ILE A 242 -11.93 3.96 4.49
CA ILE A 242 -11.08 2.95 5.14
C ILE A 242 -9.59 3.35 5.19
N GLY A 243 -9.15 4.22 4.28
CA GLY A 243 -7.75 4.59 4.09
C GLY A 243 -7.38 5.97 4.65
N GLY A 244 -8.35 6.87 4.79
CA GLY A 244 -8.11 8.27 5.16
C GLY A 244 -7.43 8.42 6.52
N GLN A 245 -7.91 7.67 7.53
CA GLN A 245 -7.33 7.68 8.86
C GLN A 245 -5.86 7.22 8.88
N ALA A 246 -5.51 6.20 8.09
CA ALA A 246 -4.13 5.72 7.99
C ALA A 246 -3.23 6.82 7.41
N ARG A 247 -3.68 7.52 6.36
CA ARG A 247 -2.92 8.62 5.74
C ARG A 247 -2.79 9.84 6.64
N PHE A 248 -3.85 10.14 7.41
CA PHE A 248 -3.80 11.19 8.42
C PHE A 248 -2.79 10.85 9.53
N GLY A 249 -2.72 9.59 9.95
CA GLY A 249 -1.72 9.09 10.89
C GLY A 249 -0.29 9.36 10.45
N ASP A 250 0.05 9.10 9.18
CA ASP A 250 1.36 9.38 8.61
C ASP A 250 1.74 10.87 8.76
N ARG A 251 0.78 11.78 8.50
CA ARG A 251 0.96 13.22 8.65
C ARG A 251 1.22 13.61 10.11
N ILE A 252 0.48 13.04 11.06
CA ILE A 252 0.70 13.27 12.50
C ILE A 252 2.10 12.83 12.89
N ILE A 253 2.53 11.65 12.44
CA ILE A 253 3.85 11.12 12.78
C ILE A 253 4.95 12.04 12.24
N CYS A 254 4.85 12.45 10.97
CA CYS A 254 5.85 13.35 10.39
C CYS A 254 5.81 14.78 10.97
N SER A 255 4.68 15.28 11.49
CA SER A 255 4.62 16.59 12.16
C SER A 255 5.33 16.59 13.52
N ARG A 256 5.55 15.42 14.10
CA ARG A 256 6.34 15.22 15.33
C ARG A 256 7.77 14.76 15.07
N TYR A 257 8.14 14.58 13.80
CA TYR A 257 9.44 14.03 13.43
C TYR A 257 10.50 15.11 13.24
N GLN A 258 11.31 15.35 14.27
CA GLN A 258 12.32 16.42 14.26
C GLN A 258 13.59 16.07 13.47
N ILE A 259 13.97 14.79 13.43
CA ILE A 259 15.26 14.36 12.88
C ILE A 259 15.25 14.50 11.35
N ARG A 260 16.26 15.18 10.79
CA ARG A 260 16.42 15.40 9.35
C ARG A 260 17.65 14.69 8.79
N PRO A 261 17.62 14.24 7.52
CA PRO A 261 18.84 13.79 6.85
C PRO A 261 19.80 14.96 6.67
N LYS A 262 21.11 14.68 6.70
CA LYS A 262 22.16 15.70 6.48
C LYS A 262 22.12 16.29 5.06
N TRP A 263 21.68 15.49 4.10
CA TRP A 263 21.55 15.88 2.71
C TRP A 263 20.12 15.63 2.25
N GLU A 264 19.50 16.66 1.70
CA GLU A 264 18.15 16.61 1.14
C GLU A 264 18.21 16.79 -0.38
N TRP A 265 17.30 16.13 -1.08
CA TRP A 265 17.23 16.13 -2.53
C TRP A 265 15.76 16.26 -2.94
N HIS A 266 15.46 17.31 -3.69
CA HIS A 266 14.10 17.72 -4.06
C HIS A 266 14.02 18.08 -5.55
N GLU A 267 14.88 17.48 -6.38
CA GLU A 267 14.82 17.73 -7.82
C GLU A 267 13.57 17.08 -8.42
N ARG A 268 13.12 17.66 -9.55
CA ARG A 268 12.00 17.12 -10.30
C ARG A 268 12.33 15.73 -10.82
N ILE A 269 11.47 14.76 -10.51
CA ILE A 269 11.61 13.38 -10.96
C ILE A 269 11.43 13.29 -12.48
N GLY A 270 12.29 12.48 -13.09
CA GLY A 270 12.31 12.20 -14.52
C GLY A 270 13.70 12.25 -15.15
N GLY A 271 13.74 12.14 -16.48
CA GLY A 271 14.96 12.24 -17.27
C GLY A 271 15.11 11.13 -18.31
N ALA A 272 16.20 11.22 -19.09
CA ALA A 272 16.60 10.17 -20.01
C ALA A 272 17.60 9.23 -19.32
N THR A 273 17.19 8.00 -19.07
CA THR A 273 18.02 6.95 -18.47
C THR A 273 18.78 6.16 -19.54
N LYS A 274 19.83 5.43 -19.13
CA LYS A 274 20.63 4.59 -20.04
C LYS A 274 19.80 3.47 -20.67
N THR A 275 18.85 2.90 -19.94
CA THR A 275 17.84 2.01 -20.50
C THR A 275 16.44 2.42 -20.04
N PRO A 276 15.39 2.25 -20.87
CA PRO A 276 14.02 2.52 -20.48
C PRO A 276 13.59 1.80 -19.21
N ILE A 277 12.67 2.39 -18.43
CA ILE A 277 12.11 1.79 -17.21
C ILE A 277 10.78 1.12 -17.55
N LEU A 278 10.49 -0.01 -16.91
CA LEU A 278 9.19 -0.67 -16.98
C LEU A 278 8.40 -0.37 -15.71
N PHE A 279 7.25 0.28 -15.86
CA PHE A 279 6.33 0.60 -14.75
C PHE A 279 5.16 -0.39 -14.75
N ILE A 280 4.64 -0.74 -13.57
CA ILE A 280 3.55 -1.69 -13.42
C ILE A 280 2.55 -1.14 -12.41
N GLY A 281 1.27 -1.23 -12.74
CA GLY A 281 0.20 -0.88 -11.82
C GLY A 281 -1.04 -1.73 -12.03
N ASN A 282 -1.82 -1.84 -10.97
CA ASN A 282 -3.05 -2.62 -10.97
C ASN A 282 -4.27 -1.73 -11.16
N THR A 283 -5.33 -2.27 -11.77
CA THR A 283 -6.61 -1.59 -11.95
C THR A 283 -7.19 -1.02 -10.65
N LEU A 284 -7.07 -1.77 -9.54
CA LEU A 284 -7.59 -1.39 -8.23
C LEU A 284 -6.54 -1.66 -7.14
N ASP A 285 -5.41 -0.97 -7.26
CA ASP A 285 -4.42 -0.89 -6.17
C ASP A 285 -4.92 0.11 -5.10
N PRO A 286 -5.08 -0.29 -3.82
CA PRO A 286 -5.64 0.59 -2.79
C PRO A 286 -4.71 1.72 -2.35
N VAL A 287 -3.41 1.66 -2.67
CA VAL A 287 -2.40 2.62 -2.18
C VAL A 287 -1.43 3.10 -3.26
N THR A 288 -1.37 2.48 -4.43
CA THR A 288 -0.61 3.00 -5.59
C THR A 288 -1.37 2.78 -6.89
N PRO A 289 -2.43 3.57 -7.13
CA PRO A 289 -3.30 3.44 -8.30
C PRO A 289 -2.56 3.42 -9.64
N TRP A 290 -3.12 2.71 -10.63
CA TRP A 290 -2.54 2.56 -11.98
C TRP A 290 -2.13 3.87 -12.65
N ASP A 291 -2.91 4.92 -12.48
CA ASP A 291 -2.67 6.25 -13.02
C ASP A 291 -1.37 6.87 -12.49
N ASP A 292 -0.89 6.48 -11.31
CA ASP A 292 0.43 6.88 -10.80
C ASP A 292 1.56 6.23 -11.59
N ALA A 293 1.41 4.96 -11.99
CA ALA A 293 2.36 4.27 -12.86
C ALA A 293 2.41 4.90 -14.27
N VAL A 294 1.25 5.28 -14.80
CA VAL A 294 1.15 6.01 -16.08
C VAL A 294 1.83 7.37 -15.98
N LYS A 295 1.51 8.16 -14.95
CA LYS A 295 2.10 9.47 -14.69
C LYS A 295 3.62 9.38 -14.57
N ALA A 296 4.14 8.44 -13.77
CA ALA A 296 5.57 8.23 -13.60
C ALA A 296 6.25 7.84 -14.92
N SER A 297 5.60 7.03 -15.76
CA SER A 297 6.18 6.62 -17.05
C SER A 297 6.45 7.79 -18.01
N PHE A 298 5.62 8.84 -17.96
CA PHE A 298 5.84 10.04 -18.79
C PHE A 298 7.06 10.85 -18.38
N ASN A 299 7.51 10.73 -17.12
CA ASN A 299 8.68 11.44 -16.63
C ASN A 299 10.00 10.85 -17.17
N PHE A 300 10.00 9.59 -17.63
CA PHE A 300 11.21 8.87 -18.04
C PHE A 300 11.17 8.44 -19.50
N LYS A 301 12.10 8.98 -20.31
CA LYS A 301 12.11 8.79 -21.77
C LYS A 301 12.15 7.30 -22.16
N GLY A 302 11.23 6.89 -23.02
CA GLY A 302 11.16 5.54 -23.59
C GLY A 302 10.55 4.49 -22.67
N SER A 303 10.18 4.86 -21.44
CA SER A 303 9.52 3.96 -20.49
C SER A 303 8.17 3.51 -20.99
N GLN A 304 7.72 2.36 -20.50
CA GLN A 304 6.39 1.83 -20.79
C GLN A 304 5.78 1.24 -19.54
N THR A 305 4.50 0.94 -19.62
CA THR A 305 3.70 0.45 -18.50
C THR A 305 3.17 -0.96 -18.77
N ILE A 306 2.85 -1.70 -17.71
CA ILE A 306 2.03 -2.91 -17.74
C ILE A 306 0.83 -2.67 -16.82
N LEU A 307 -0.37 -2.76 -17.38
CA LEU A 307 -1.61 -2.77 -16.61
C LEU A 307 -1.95 -4.21 -16.26
N VAL A 308 -2.17 -4.49 -14.98
CA VAL A 308 -2.70 -5.78 -14.53
C VAL A 308 -4.09 -5.59 -13.94
N GLU A 309 -5.05 -6.37 -14.43
CA GLU A 309 -6.42 -6.39 -13.91
C GLU A 309 -6.46 -7.14 -12.57
N LEU A 310 -6.16 -6.42 -11.49
CA LEU A 310 -6.07 -6.94 -10.12
C LEU A 310 -6.65 -5.94 -9.11
N MET A 311 -7.11 -6.49 -7.97
CA MET A 311 -7.46 -5.75 -6.76
C MET A 311 -6.45 -6.11 -5.67
N ALA A 312 -5.31 -5.43 -5.70
CA ALA A 312 -4.19 -5.71 -4.83
C ALA A 312 -3.17 -4.58 -4.89
N HIS A 313 -2.33 -4.51 -3.87
CA HIS A 313 -1.17 -3.66 -3.90
C HIS A 313 0.00 -4.37 -4.60
N ALA A 314 0.47 -3.80 -5.71
CA ALA A 314 1.49 -4.38 -6.59
C ALA A 314 1.13 -5.79 -7.14
N THR A 315 1.99 -6.38 -7.98
CA THR A 315 1.65 -7.63 -8.69
C THR A 315 2.11 -8.92 -8.00
N LEU A 316 3.06 -8.84 -7.07
CA LEU A 316 3.72 -10.03 -6.51
C LEU A 316 2.78 -10.94 -5.71
N THR A 317 1.77 -10.39 -5.03
CA THR A 317 0.89 -11.14 -4.11
C THR A 317 -0.25 -11.88 -4.81
N GLN A 318 -0.39 -11.72 -6.14
CA GLN A 318 -1.54 -12.22 -6.91
C GLN A 318 -1.16 -13.19 -8.03
N GLU A 319 0.12 -13.55 -8.17
CA GLU A 319 0.62 -14.61 -9.06
C GLU A 319 0.18 -14.48 -10.55
N ASN A 320 0.12 -13.27 -11.09
CA ASN A 320 -0.32 -13.05 -12.47
C ASN A 320 0.74 -13.48 -13.51
N SER A 321 0.53 -14.63 -14.15
CA SER A 321 1.51 -15.25 -15.05
C SER A 321 1.77 -14.42 -16.32
N CYS A 322 0.76 -13.70 -16.84
CA CYS A 322 0.95 -12.72 -17.91
C CYS A 322 1.96 -11.64 -17.53
N ALA A 323 1.79 -10.99 -16.37
CA ALA A 323 2.67 -9.93 -15.91
C ALA A 323 4.09 -10.45 -15.69
N PHE A 324 4.25 -11.59 -15.01
CA PHE A 324 5.56 -12.20 -14.77
C PHE A 324 6.30 -12.58 -16.06
N ARG A 325 5.60 -13.07 -17.10
CA ARG A 325 6.21 -13.34 -18.41
C ARG A 325 6.79 -12.07 -19.04
N LYS A 326 6.06 -10.95 -18.97
CA LYS A 326 6.50 -9.65 -19.52
C LYS A 326 7.66 -9.06 -18.71
N ILE A 327 7.60 -9.12 -17.39
CA ILE A 327 8.68 -8.75 -16.47
C ILE A 327 9.95 -9.54 -16.80
N ASN A 328 9.84 -10.87 -16.92
CA ASN A 328 10.97 -11.73 -17.24
C ASN A 328 11.57 -11.42 -18.61
N ALA A 329 10.73 -11.22 -19.63
CA ALA A 329 11.18 -10.83 -20.96
C ALA A 329 11.98 -9.51 -20.94
N TYR A 330 11.53 -8.52 -20.16
CA TYR A 330 12.23 -7.26 -19.98
C TYR A 330 13.56 -7.41 -19.25
N PHE A 331 13.63 -8.15 -18.13
CA PHE A 331 14.89 -8.36 -17.43
C PHE A 331 15.92 -9.13 -18.28
N GLN A 332 15.48 -10.15 -19.03
CA GLN A 332 16.37 -11.00 -19.82
C GLN A 332 16.86 -10.33 -21.11
N SER A 333 15.96 -9.65 -21.83
CA SER A 333 16.26 -9.15 -23.19
C SER A 333 16.08 -7.64 -23.35
N GLY A 334 15.44 -6.96 -22.39
CA GLY A 334 15.01 -5.58 -22.55
C GLY A 334 13.77 -5.39 -23.40
N LYS A 335 13.07 -6.48 -23.77
CA LYS A 335 11.82 -6.41 -24.50
C LYS A 335 10.75 -5.70 -23.67
N MET A 336 10.31 -4.54 -24.15
CA MET A 336 9.22 -3.75 -23.59
C MET A 336 7.86 -4.28 -24.09
N PRO A 337 6.75 -4.06 -23.37
CA PRO A 337 5.44 -4.63 -23.71
C PRO A 337 4.83 -4.12 -25.03
N GLY A 338 5.10 -2.88 -25.44
CA GLY A 338 4.46 -2.25 -26.60
C GLY A 338 2.94 -2.21 -26.44
N ASP A 339 2.22 -2.55 -27.51
CA ASP A 339 0.75 -2.61 -27.50
C ASP A 339 0.20 -3.77 -26.64
N ASP A 340 1.04 -4.77 -26.34
CA ASP A 340 0.72 -5.86 -25.41
C ASP A 340 1.05 -5.45 -23.96
N TYR A 341 0.47 -4.33 -23.49
CA TYR A 341 0.68 -3.82 -22.13
C TYR A 341 -0.32 -4.33 -21.10
N ARG A 342 -1.39 -5.00 -21.52
CA ARG A 342 -2.47 -5.46 -20.62
C ARG A 342 -2.26 -6.90 -20.17
N CYS A 343 -2.61 -7.19 -18.93
CA CYS A 343 -2.68 -8.53 -18.38
C CYS A 343 -4.01 -8.72 -17.64
N PRO A 344 -4.81 -9.75 -17.98
CA PRO A 344 -6.14 -9.96 -17.42
C PRO A 344 -6.10 -10.49 -15.99
N GLU A 345 -7.25 -10.45 -15.31
CA GLU A 345 -7.47 -11.10 -14.01
C GLU A 345 -7.40 -12.63 -14.20
N GLU A 346 -6.35 -13.28 -13.72
CA GLU A 346 -6.16 -14.74 -13.86
C GLU A 346 -6.75 -15.54 -12.68
N ARG A 347 -6.76 -14.96 -11.48
CA ARG A 347 -7.31 -15.57 -10.25
C ARG A 347 -8.37 -14.66 -9.65
N LYS A 348 -9.40 -15.26 -9.05
CA LYS A 348 -10.50 -14.52 -8.40
C LYS A 348 -10.51 -14.81 -6.90
N PRO A 349 -10.90 -13.84 -6.06
CA PRO A 349 -11.05 -14.09 -4.64
C PRO A 349 -12.20 -15.08 -4.40
N PHE A 350 -12.11 -15.84 -3.30
CA PHE A 350 -13.09 -16.86 -2.90
C PHE A 350 -13.24 -18.06 -3.86
N THR A 351 -12.25 -18.33 -4.71
CA THR A 351 -12.21 -19.52 -5.59
C THR A 351 -11.31 -20.61 -5.09
#